data_AF-A0A1H8A7P1-F1
#
_entry.id   AF-A0A1H8A7P1-F1
#
_cell.length_a   1.000
_cell.length_b   1.000
_cell.length_c   1.000
_cell.angle_alpha   90.00
_cell.angle_beta   90.00
_cell.angle_gamma   90.00
#
_symmetry.space_group_name_H-M   'P 1'
#
loop_
_entity.id
_entity.type
_entity.pdbx_description
1 polymer ?
#
loop_
_entity_poly.entity_id
_entity_poly.type
_entity_poly.pdbx_seq_one_letter_code
_entity_poly.pdbx_strand_id
1 'polypeptide(L)'
;MNFQRTIRRLSTGLIFVILLTLFVVFMLWRHMVISVPAGHAGVMWWRFFGGTDVVNPARDEGLHLIFPWDQLIVYDTRLQEFTEDFGVVSNDGLNLRVSASIRWRARRSQLGTLHRSIGPDYVRLLLLPEVGSILRETISRYKAEDLYAKDRHAIQEVIYRTLISSHGSSIGGSADEQGTTATISLTDVLISEVKLPDTLRAAVERKFAQAEFVEEYRFKVQSEMLESQRKEVEANGIRRFQEIVTPTISDAYLRWTGIEATLKLAQSPNSKVVMVGNGPGGIPVILNGFESQKPATVAAPEADAAMKAPETPPPPAIQPQAAERNETAGTPVPVPAPRRGSPRRREVPVQRSGPGVVP
;
A
#
# COMPACT_ATOMS: atom_id res chain seq x y z
N MET A 1 -78.03 -40.34 39.77
CA MET A 1 -76.78 -40.03 40.50
C MET A 1 -75.49 -40.15 39.67
N ASN A 2 -75.55 -40.11 38.33
CA ASN A 2 -74.38 -40.38 37.48
C ASN A 2 -73.86 -39.16 36.69
N PHE A 3 -74.64 -38.08 36.57
CA PHE A 3 -74.28 -36.90 35.75
C PHE A 3 -73.10 -36.09 36.33
N GLN A 4 -73.04 -35.95 37.66
CA GLN A 4 -71.95 -35.24 38.33
C GLN A 4 -70.59 -35.96 38.27
N ARG A 5 -70.59 -37.30 38.10
CA ARG A 5 -69.36 -38.09 37.95
C ARG A 5 -68.79 -38.00 36.52
N THR A 6 -69.64 -37.90 35.50
CA THR A 6 -69.20 -37.71 34.11
C THR A 6 -68.63 -36.31 33.89
N ILE A 7 -69.25 -35.28 34.49
CA ILE A 7 -68.75 -33.89 34.43
C ILE A 7 -67.37 -33.76 35.11
N ARG A 8 -67.16 -34.40 36.28
CA ARG A 8 -65.84 -34.40 36.95
C ARG A 8 -64.76 -35.17 36.17
N ARG A 9 -65.11 -36.22 35.42
CA ARG A 9 -64.17 -36.95 34.55
C ARG A 9 -63.82 -36.17 33.28
N LEU A 10 -64.80 -35.47 32.71
CA LEU A 10 -64.57 -34.57 31.58
C LEU A 10 -63.69 -33.38 31.99
N SER A 11 -63.91 -32.82 33.19
CA SER A 11 -63.10 -31.70 33.69
C SER A 11 -61.66 -32.12 34.01
N THR A 12 -61.42 -33.30 34.58
CA THR A 12 -60.05 -33.82 34.78
C THR A 12 -59.34 -34.10 33.46
N GLY A 13 -60.06 -34.59 32.44
CA GLY A 13 -59.50 -34.78 31.10
C GLY A 13 -59.12 -33.46 30.43
N LEU A 14 -59.98 -32.44 30.55
CA LEU A 14 -59.72 -31.10 30.04
C LEU A 14 -58.50 -30.46 30.73
N ILE A 15 -58.41 -30.58 32.06
CA ILE A 15 -57.24 -30.10 32.84
C ILE A 15 -55.96 -30.81 32.39
N PHE A 16 -55.99 -32.13 32.18
CA PHE A 16 -54.84 -32.89 31.71
C PHE A 16 -54.40 -32.44 30.32
N VAL A 17 -55.34 -32.24 29.38
CA VAL A 17 -55.03 -31.75 28.03
C VAL A 17 -54.45 -30.33 28.05
N ILE A 18 -55.00 -29.43 28.87
CA ILE A 18 -54.45 -28.08 29.04
C ILE A 18 -53.03 -28.14 29.60
N LEU A 19 -52.80 -28.95 30.64
CA LEU A 19 -51.49 -29.07 31.29
C LEU A 19 -50.46 -29.71 30.35
N LEU A 20 -50.86 -30.72 29.56
CA LEU A 20 -50.03 -31.33 28.52
C LEU A 20 -49.68 -30.32 27.42
N THR A 21 -50.66 -29.54 26.96
CA THR A 21 -50.44 -28.50 25.94
C THR A 21 -49.48 -27.43 26.45
N LEU A 22 -49.66 -26.99 27.70
CA LEU A 22 -48.79 -25.99 28.34
C LEU A 22 -47.37 -26.53 28.55
N PHE A 23 -47.24 -27.80 28.92
CA PHE A 23 -45.95 -28.48 29.03
C PHE A 23 -45.23 -28.56 27.67
N VAL A 24 -45.95 -28.90 26.60
CA VAL A 24 -45.41 -28.94 25.23
C VAL A 24 -44.98 -27.53 24.76
N VAL A 25 -45.82 -26.51 24.98
CA VAL A 25 -45.48 -25.12 24.64
C VAL A 25 -44.28 -24.64 25.45
N PHE A 26 -44.19 -24.95 26.74
CA PHE A 26 -43.04 -24.61 27.58
C PHE A 26 -41.75 -25.28 27.10
N MET A 27 -41.83 -26.55 26.72
CA MET A 27 -40.68 -27.27 26.15
C MET A 27 -40.21 -26.63 24.83
N LEU A 28 -41.14 -26.20 23.99
CA LEU A 28 -40.87 -25.63 22.67
C LEU A 28 -40.52 -24.13 22.72
N TRP A 29 -40.82 -23.44 23.82
CA TRP A 29 -40.61 -21.99 23.97
C TRP A 29 -39.19 -21.54 23.58
N ARG A 30 -38.17 -22.28 24.02
CA ARG A 30 -36.77 -21.99 23.70
C ARG A 30 -36.47 -22.04 22.19
N HIS A 31 -37.22 -22.83 21.42
CA HIS A 31 -37.06 -22.95 19.97
C HIS A 31 -37.88 -21.93 19.19
N MET A 32 -38.86 -21.26 19.82
CA MET A 32 -39.74 -20.32 19.15
C MET A 32 -39.26 -18.88 19.23
N VAL A 33 -38.48 -18.52 20.26
CA VAL A 33 -38.02 -17.15 20.48
C VAL A 33 -36.59 -16.99 19.99
N ILE A 34 -36.40 -16.23 18.90
CA ILE A 34 -35.08 -15.92 18.34
C ILE A 34 -34.90 -14.40 18.30
N SER A 35 -33.78 -13.93 18.84
CA SER A 35 -33.38 -12.52 18.76
C SER A 35 -32.40 -12.30 17.62
N VAL A 36 -32.71 -11.40 16.70
CA VAL A 36 -31.80 -10.92 15.67
C VAL A 36 -31.06 -9.70 16.21
N PRO A 37 -29.72 -9.74 16.35
CA PRO A 37 -28.95 -8.61 16.86
C PRO A 37 -28.95 -7.43 15.88
N ALA A 38 -28.64 -6.24 16.38
CA ALA A 38 -28.58 -5.03 15.56
C ALA A 38 -27.64 -5.19 14.35
N GLY A 39 -27.98 -4.62 13.21
CA GLY A 39 -27.19 -4.71 11.97
C GLY A 39 -27.18 -6.09 11.30
N HIS A 40 -27.91 -7.06 11.83
CA HIS A 40 -28.15 -8.34 11.17
C HIS A 40 -29.54 -8.39 10.54
N ALA A 41 -29.76 -9.33 9.64
CA ALA A 41 -31.06 -9.62 9.07
C ALA A 41 -31.28 -11.13 8.99
N GLY A 42 -32.51 -11.57 9.24
CA GLY A 42 -32.88 -12.98 9.26
C GLY A 42 -33.57 -13.44 7.98
N VAL A 43 -33.12 -14.53 7.39
CA VAL A 43 -33.85 -15.25 6.34
C VAL A 43 -34.68 -16.36 6.96
N MET A 44 -35.97 -16.38 6.63
CA MET A 44 -36.88 -17.40 7.11
C MET A 44 -36.88 -18.60 6.18
N TRP A 45 -36.75 -19.79 6.75
CA TRP A 45 -36.95 -21.05 6.03
C TRP A 45 -38.09 -21.83 6.65
N TRP A 46 -39.13 -22.09 5.85
CA TRP A 46 -40.32 -22.84 6.25
C TRP A 46 -40.14 -24.33 5.95
N ARG A 47 -40.34 -25.16 6.98
CA ARG A 47 -40.16 -26.63 6.86
C ARG A 47 -41.21 -27.29 5.96
N PHE A 48 -42.46 -26.83 6.02
CA PHE A 48 -43.60 -27.55 5.46
C PHE A 48 -44.24 -26.88 4.22
N PHE A 49 -44.20 -25.55 4.10
CA PHE A 49 -45.03 -24.82 3.14
C PHE A 49 -44.30 -23.68 2.42
N GLY A 50 -43.18 -23.97 1.74
CA GLY A 50 -42.57 -23.02 0.80
C GLY A 50 -41.05 -22.87 0.85
N GLY A 51 -40.35 -23.55 1.76
CA GLY A 51 -38.89 -23.51 1.82
C GLY A 51 -38.37 -22.12 2.21
N THR A 52 -37.30 -21.66 1.56
CA THR A 52 -36.70 -20.34 1.82
C THR A 52 -37.63 -19.23 1.33
N ASP A 53 -37.95 -18.29 2.22
CA ASP A 53 -38.71 -17.09 1.86
C ASP A 53 -37.84 -16.13 1.04
N VAL A 54 -38.13 -16.06 -0.26
CA VAL A 54 -37.46 -15.16 -1.22
C VAL A 54 -38.35 -13.96 -1.57
N VAL A 55 -39.66 -14.05 -1.27
CA VAL A 55 -40.65 -13.06 -1.70
C VAL A 55 -40.76 -11.93 -0.69
N ASN A 56 -40.73 -12.26 0.60
CA ASN A 56 -40.78 -11.24 1.63
C ASN A 56 -39.36 -10.71 1.93
N PRO A 57 -39.25 -9.42 2.30
CA PRO A 57 -37.99 -8.86 2.77
C PRO A 57 -37.48 -9.62 3.99
N ALA A 58 -36.15 -9.64 4.16
CA ALA A 58 -35.51 -10.25 5.32
C ALA A 58 -36.06 -9.64 6.62
N ARG A 59 -36.13 -10.46 7.68
CA ARG A 59 -36.59 -10.03 9.00
C ARG A 59 -35.57 -9.06 9.60
N ASP A 60 -36.08 -7.93 10.09
CA ASP A 60 -35.25 -6.90 10.73
C ASP A 60 -34.71 -7.34 12.09
N GLU A 61 -33.90 -6.48 12.71
CA GLU A 61 -33.39 -6.69 14.07
C GLU A 61 -34.51 -6.68 15.12
N GLY A 62 -34.30 -7.41 16.22
CA GLY A 62 -35.26 -7.52 17.30
C GLY A 62 -35.69 -8.95 17.62
N LEU A 63 -36.74 -9.07 18.43
CA LEU A 63 -37.28 -10.36 18.88
C LEU A 63 -38.31 -10.88 17.89
N HIS A 64 -38.06 -12.06 17.31
CA HIS A 64 -39.00 -12.73 16.41
C HIS A 64 -39.51 -14.01 17.05
N LEU A 65 -40.83 -14.20 16.98
CA LEU A 65 -41.49 -15.45 17.35
C LEU A 65 -41.69 -16.27 16.08
N ILE A 66 -41.02 -17.42 15.99
CA ILE A 66 -41.16 -18.36 14.89
C ILE A 66 -41.76 -19.68 15.38
N PHE A 67 -42.33 -20.46 14.46
CA PHE A 67 -42.76 -21.80 14.81
C PHE A 67 -41.55 -22.71 15.06
N PRO A 68 -41.66 -23.69 15.96
CA PRO A 68 -40.51 -24.48 16.42
C PRO A 68 -39.92 -25.41 15.34
N TRP A 69 -40.62 -25.61 14.22
CA TRP A 69 -40.14 -26.37 13.07
C TRP A 69 -39.51 -25.51 11.97
N ASP A 70 -39.67 -24.18 12.03
CA ASP A 70 -39.07 -23.25 11.08
C ASP A 70 -37.68 -22.81 11.56
N GLN A 71 -36.86 -22.31 10.64
CA GLN A 71 -35.48 -21.91 10.98
C GLN A 71 -35.20 -20.50 10.48
N LEU A 72 -34.77 -19.62 11.40
CA LEU A 72 -34.33 -18.27 11.09
C LEU A 72 -32.81 -18.24 10.99
N ILE A 73 -32.30 -17.97 9.80
CA ILE A 73 -30.87 -17.96 9.51
C ILE A 73 -30.42 -16.50 9.48
N VAL A 74 -29.57 -16.14 10.42
CA VAL A 74 -29.14 -14.76 10.64
C VAL A 74 -27.88 -14.47 9.83
N TYR A 75 -27.92 -13.37 9.07
CA TYR A 75 -26.81 -12.87 8.29
C TYR A 75 -26.35 -11.51 8.82
N ASP A 76 -25.04 -11.26 8.77
CA ASP A 76 -24.50 -9.93 9.00
C ASP A 76 -24.67 -9.07 7.75
N THR A 77 -25.36 -7.94 7.91
CA THR A 77 -25.62 -6.97 6.82
C THR A 77 -24.80 -5.69 6.96
N ARG A 78 -23.93 -5.64 7.97
CA ARG A 78 -22.98 -4.55 8.17
C ARG A 78 -21.91 -4.59 7.09
N LEU A 79 -21.16 -3.49 7.00
CA LEU A 79 -19.96 -3.43 6.18
C LEU A 79 -18.91 -4.38 6.77
N GLN A 80 -18.43 -5.29 5.95
CA GLN A 80 -17.41 -6.28 6.29
C GLN A 80 -16.19 -6.06 5.40
N GLU A 81 -15.03 -6.45 5.92
CA GLU A 81 -13.75 -6.38 5.22
C GLU A 81 -12.99 -7.70 5.39
N PHE A 82 -12.40 -8.17 4.29
CA PHE A 82 -11.50 -9.31 4.28
C PHE A 82 -10.37 -9.04 3.32
N THR A 83 -9.17 -9.47 3.69
CA THR A 83 -7.99 -9.37 2.85
C THR A 83 -7.57 -10.77 2.44
N GLU A 84 -7.39 -10.98 1.14
CA GLU A 84 -6.98 -12.26 0.57
C GLU A 84 -5.82 -12.03 -0.43
N ASP A 85 -4.90 -12.98 -0.47
CA ASP A 85 -3.77 -12.98 -1.39
C ASP A 85 -4.13 -13.76 -2.67
N PHE A 86 -4.04 -13.09 -3.81
CA PHE A 86 -4.27 -13.69 -5.12
C PHE A 86 -2.96 -13.86 -5.88
N GLY A 87 -2.69 -15.10 -6.33
CA GLY A 87 -1.64 -15.36 -7.29
C GLY A 87 -2.08 -14.94 -8.68
N VAL A 88 -1.34 -14.01 -9.29
CA VAL A 88 -1.67 -13.45 -10.61
C VAL A 88 -0.43 -13.45 -11.50
N VAL A 89 -0.65 -13.43 -12.80
CA VAL A 89 0.41 -13.31 -13.80
C VAL A 89 0.21 -11.97 -14.51
N SER A 90 1.25 -11.15 -14.55
CA SER A 90 1.23 -9.87 -15.25
C SER A 90 1.36 -10.07 -16.77
N ASN A 91 1.18 -8.99 -17.53
CA ASN A 91 1.30 -8.98 -18.99
C ASN A 91 2.68 -9.46 -19.47
N ASP A 92 3.74 -9.10 -18.74
CA ASP A 92 5.12 -9.52 -18.98
C ASP A 92 5.43 -10.96 -18.50
N GLY A 93 4.41 -11.72 -18.10
CA GLY A 93 4.54 -13.15 -17.75
C GLY A 93 5.12 -13.40 -16.36
N LEU A 94 5.15 -12.38 -15.50
CA LEU A 94 5.71 -12.50 -14.17
C LEU A 94 4.65 -12.97 -13.16
N ASN A 95 5.01 -13.96 -12.35
CA ASN A 95 4.18 -14.40 -11.24
C ASN A 95 4.30 -13.41 -10.08
N LEU A 96 3.16 -12.83 -9.72
CA LEU A 96 3.01 -11.86 -8.64
C LEU A 96 2.02 -12.39 -7.61
N ARG A 97 2.19 -11.98 -6.34
CA ARG A 97 1.12 -12.11 -5.35
C ARG A 97 0.57 -10.74 -5.04
N VAL A 98 -0.75 -10.59 -5.17
CA VAL A 98 -1.46 -9.35 -4.94
C VAL A 98 -2.40 -9.54 -3.77
N SER A 99 -2.17 -8.81 -2.69
CA SER A 99 -3.06 -8.76 -1.54
C SER A 99 -4.17 -7.76 -1.84
N ALA A 100 -5.42 -8.20 -1.87
CA ALA A 100 -6.57 -7.33 -2.09
C ALA A 100 -7.50 -7.37 -0.87
N SER A 101 -7.82 -6.18 -0.34
CA SER A 101 -8.85 -5.99 0.68
C SER A 101 -10.18 -5.65 0.02
N ILE A 102 -11.19 -6.46 0.31
CA ILE A 102 -12.50 -6.38 -0.31
C ILE A 102 -13.49 -5.97 0.76
N ARG A 103 -14.20 -4.87 0.51
CA ARG A 103 -15.21 -4.32 1.43
C ARG A 103 -16.60 -4.51 0.84
N TRP A 104 -17.45 -5.25 1.54
CA TRP A 104 -18.78 -5.64 1.04
C TRP A 104 -19.82 -5.64 2.16
N ARG A 105 -21.09 -5.65 1.75
CA ARG A 105 -22.24 -5.86 2.64
C ARG A 105 -23.31 -6.68 1.91
N ALA A 106 -24.01 -7.56 2.62
CA ALA A 106 -25.15 -8.29 2.05
C ALA A 106 -26.36 -7.35 1.93
N ARG A 107 -27.06 -7.36 0.79
CA ARG A 107 -28.27 -6.55 0.61
C ARG A 107 -29.45 -7.22 1.31
N ARG A 108 -30.05 -6.53 2.29
CA ARG A 108 -31.22 -7.03 3.07
C ARG A 108 -32.38 -7.47 2.19
N SER A 109 -32.67 -6.72 1.12
CA SER A 109 -33.78 -7.00 0.19
C SER A 109 -33.61 -8.28 -0.63
N GLN A 110 -32.38 -8.75 -0.83
CA GLN A 110 -32.06 -9.90 -1.67
C GLN A 110 -31.52 -11.09 -0.86
N LEU A 111 -31.58 -11.02 0.47
CA LEU A 111 -30.96 -12.02 1.35
C LEU A 111 -31.61 -13.41 1.23
N GLY A 112 -32.92 -13.47 0.98
CA GLY A 112 -33.62 -14.72 0.68
C GLY A 112 -33.09 -15.39 -0.59
N THR A 113 -32.85 -14.59 -1.64
CA THR A 113 -32.21 -15.05 -2.88
C THR A 113 -30.81 -15.56 -2.61
N LEU A 114 -30.00 -14.82 -1.83
CA LEU A 114 -28.63 -15.21 -1.43
C LEU A 114 -28.59 -16.59 -0.79
N HIS A 115 -29.47 -16.78 0.20
CA HIS A 115 -29.51 -18.00 0.98
C HIS A 115 -29.93 -19.18 0.12
N ARG A 116 -30.91 -18.99 -0.78
CA ARG A 116 -31.40 -20.06 -1.65
C ARG A 116 -30.40 -20.44 -2.75
N SER A 117 -29.71 -19.48 -3.35
CA SER A 117 -28.83 -19.74 -4.49
C SER A 117 -27.43 -20.22 -4.07
N ILE A 118 -26.88 -19.66 -2.98
CA ILE A 118 -25.48 -19.89 -2.57
C ILE A 118 -25.40 -20.37 -1.12
N GLY A 119 -26.20 -19.80 -0.23
CA GLY A 119 -26.23 -20.16 1.19
C GLY A 119 -25.37 -19.26 2.09
N PRO A 120 -25.06 -19.71 3.32
CA PRO A 120 -24.32 -18.92 4.31
C PRO A 120 -22.85 -18.64 3.92
N ASP A 121 -22.20 -19.56 3.20
CA ASP A 121 -20.78 -19.46 2.82
C ASP A 121 -20.54 -18.67 1.52
N TYR A 122 -21.43 -17.72 1.21
CA TYR A 122 -21.41 -16.95 -0.04
C TYR A 122 -20.11 -16.18 -0.28
N VAL A 123 -19.38 -15.82 0.78
CA VAL A 123 -18.08 -15.17 0.68
C VAL A 123 -17.09 -16.08 -0.05
N ARG A 124 -16.94 -17.33 0.40
CA ARG A 124 -15.99 -18.30 -0.19
C ARG A 124 -16.45 -18.86 -1.52
N LEU A 125 -17.76 -19.06 -1.69
CA LEU A 125 -18.32 -19.72 -2.87
C LEU A 125 -18.56 -18.77 -4.06
N LEU A 126 -18.84 -17.49 -3.80
CA LEU A 126 -19.11 -16.50 -4.83
C LEU A 126 -18.10 -15.35 -4.81
N LEU A 127 -17.99 -14.63 -3.69
CA LEU A 127 -17.27 -13.35 -3.66
C LEU A 127 -15.77 -13.51 -3.95
N LEU A 128 -15.08 -14.44 -3.28
CA LEU A 128 -13.65 -14.70 -3.48
C LEU A 128 -13.32 -15.16 -4.92
N PRO A 129 -13.99 -16.19 -5.48
CA PRO A 129 -13.72 -16.65 -6.83
C PRO A 129 -13.98 -15.56 -7.88
N GLU A 130 -15.04 -14.78 -7.72
CA GLU A 130 -15.43 -13.74 -8.68
C GLU A 130 -14.41 -12.60 -8.70
N VAL A 131 -14.09 -12.06 -7.51
CA VAL A 131 -13.06 -11.01 -7.38
C VAL A 131 -11.72 -11.52 -7.88
N GLY A 132 -11.32 -12.74 -7.49
CA GLY A 132 -10.06 -13.33 -7.91
C GLY A 132 -9.95 -13.55 -9.42
N SER A 133 -11.08 -13.81 -10.11
CA SER A 133 -11.10 -14.01 -11.57
C SER A 133 -10.96 -12.68 -12.31
N ILE A 134 -11.73 -11.66 -11.91
CA ILE A 134 -11.65 -10.32 -12.51
C ILE A 134 -10.32 -9.64 -12.19
N LEU A 135 -9.78 -9.84 -11.00
CA LEU A 135 -8.46 -9.36 -10.62
C LEU A 135 -7.38 -9.96 -11.52
N ARG A 136 -7.40 -11.30 -11.72
CA ARG A 136 -6.48 -11.99 -12.64
C ARG A 136 -6.61 -11.49 -14.07
N GLU A 137 -7.84 -11.35 -14.57
CA GLU A 137 -8.09 -10.85 -15.91
C GLU A 137 -7.58 -9.41 -16.09
N THR A 138 -7.89 -8.53 -15.15
CA THR A 138 -7.52 -7.11 -15.24
C THR A 138 -6.00 -6.94 -15.12
N ILE A 139 -5.38 -7.56 -14.12
CA ILE A 139 -3.94 -7.44 -13.87
C ILE A 139 -3.11 -8.05 -15.01
N SER A 140 -3.62 -9.10 -15.67
CA SER A 140 -2.95 -9.71 -16.82
C SER A 140 -2.71 -8.74 -17.99
N ARG A 141 -3.43 -7.62 -18.03
CA ARG A 141 -3.27 -6.57 -19.06
C ARG A 141 -2.18 -5.56 -18.73
N TYR A 142 -1.74 -5.46 -17.47
CA TYR A 142 -0.74 -4.49 -16.99
C TYR A 142 0.62 -5.14 -16.71
N LYS A 143 1.68 -4.33 -16.77
CA LYS A 143 3.04 -4.78 -16.41
C LYS A 143 3.23 -4.76 -14.89
N ALA A 144 4.15 -5.58 -14.39
CA ALA A 144 4.50 -5.60 -12.96
C ALA A 144 4.97 -4.23 -12.42
N GLU A 145 5.70 -3.46 -13.24
CA GLU A 145 6.18 -2.10 -12.92
C GLU A 145 5.03 -1.11 -12.67
N ASP A 146 4.00 -1.16 -13.50
CA ASP A 146 2.87 -0.22 -13.46
C ASP A 146 1.99 -0.43 -12.21
N LEU A 147 1.87 -1.69 -11.77
CA LEU A 147 1.16 -2.08 -10.55
C LEU A 147 1.83 -1.56 -9.28
N TYR A 148 3.16 -1.34 -9.31
CA TYR A 148 3.94 -0.90 -8.16
C TYR A 148 4.00 0.63 -8.04
N ALA A 149 4.19 1.35 -9.15
CA ALA A 149 4.67 2.74 -9.09
C ALA A 149 3.62 3.84 -9.33
N LYS A 150 2.83 3.79 -10.42
CA LYS A 150 2.11 5.00 -10.90
C LYS A 150 0.59 4.92 -10.92
N ASP A 151 0.00 3.76 -11.21
CA ASP A 151 -1.42 3.70 -11.59
C ASP A 151 -2.29 2.84 -10.67
N ARG A 152 -1.85 2.62 -9.42
CA ARG A 152 -2.58 1.76 -8.47
C ARG A 152 -4.05 2.16 -8.31
N HIS A 153 -4.34 3.44 -8.15
CA HIS A 153 -5.70 3.94 -8.01
C HIS A 153 -6.52 3.79 -9.29
N ALA A 154 -5.92 4.04 -10.46
CA ALA A 154 -6.59 3.85 -11.74
C ALA A 154 -6.95 2.37 -11.97
N ILE A 155 -6.05 1.46 -11.60
CA ILE A 155 -6.27 0.02 -11.71
C ILE A 155 -7.34 -0.46 -10.71
N GLN A 156 -7.32 0.04 -9.46
CA GLN A 156 -8.37 -0.23 -8.48
C GLN A 156 -9.76 0.19 -8.99
N GLU A 157 -9.87 1.38 -9.58
CA GLU A 157 -11.13 1.88 -10.14
C GLU A 157 -11.61 1.03 -11.32
N VAL A 158 -10.70 0.60 -12.20
CA VAL A 158 -11.02 -0.32 -13.30
C VAL A 158 -11.54 -1.65 -12.74
N ILE A 159 -10.86 -2.25 -11.76
CA ILE A 159 -11.29 -3.50 -11.13
C ILE A 159 -12.69 -3.35 -10.51
N TYR A 160 -12.92 -2.28 -9.75
CA TYR A 160 -14.21 -2.02 -9.12
C TYR A 160 -15.32 -1.86 -10.15
N ARG A 161 -15.09 -1.11 -11.23
CA ARG A 161 -16.06 -0.95 -12.32
C ARG A 161 -16.34 -2.26 -13.03
N THR A 162 -15.31 -3.04 -13.36
CA THR A 162 -15.48 -4.34 -14.00
C THR A 162 -16.26 -5.31 -13.11
N LEU A 163 -16.03 -5.29 -11.79
CA LEU A 163 -16.80 -6.10 -10.83
C LEU A 163 -18.28 -5.75 -10.79
N ILE A 164 -18.61 -4.47 -10.92
CA ILE A 164 -20.01 -4.00 -10.90
C ILE A 164 -20.69 -4.21 -12.25
N SER A 165 -19.95 -4.01 -13.34
CA SER A 165 -20.47 -4.12 -14.71
C SER A 165 -20.46 -5.55 -15.26
N SER A 166 -19.86 -6.52 -14.56
CA SER A 166 -19.87 -7.92 -14.94
C SER A 166 -21.31 -8.45 -14.97
N HIS A 167 -21.88 -8.53 -16.16
CA HIS A 167 -23.23 -9.05 -16.42
C HIS A 167 -23.30 -10.53 -16.03
N GLY A 168 -23.88 -10.82 -14.87
CA GLY A 168 -24.09 -12.19 -14.36
C GLY A 168 -23.67 -12.38 -12.91
N SER A 169 -22.85 -11.48 -12.36
CA SER A 169 -22.38 -11.57 -10.98
C SER A 169 -23.51 -11.16 -10.04
N SER A 170 -23.79 -11.94 -8.98
CA SER A 170 -24.73 -11.53 -7.92
C SER A 170 -24.17 -10.39 -7.04
N ILE A 171 -23.17 -9.67 -7.55
CA ILE A 171 -22.44 -8.57 -6.92
C ILE A 171 -22.82 -7.30 -7.67
N GLY A 172 -23.23 -6.28 -6.94
CA GLY A 172 -23.55 -4.97 -7.50
C GLY A 172 -22.84 -3.87 -6.73
N GLY A 173 -22.83 -2.66 -7.26
CA GLY A 173 -22.19 -1.52 -6.63
C GLY A 173 -22.83 -1.09 -5.30
N SER A 174 -22.13 -0.17 -4.63
CA SER A 174 -22.63 0.55 -3.46
C SER A 174 -23.72 1.56 -3.82
N ALA A 175 -23.71 2.08 -5.05
CA ALA A 175 -24.79 2.87 -5.60
C ALA A 175 -26.05 2.00 -5.73
N ASP A 176 -27.09 2.39 -5.00
CA ASP A 176 -28.43 1.82 -5.09
C ASP A 176 -29.00 2.14 -6.49
N GLU A 177 -28.62 1.35 -7.49
CA GLU A 177 -29.46 1.23 -8.67
C GLU A 177 -30.67 0.37 -8.26
N GLN A 178 -31.74 1.06 -7.84
CA GLN A 178 -33.05 0.45 -7.63
C GLN A 178 -33.44 -0.35 -8.89
N GLY A 179 -33.24 -1.67 -8.85
CA GLY A 179 -33.55 -2.57 -9.96
C GLY A 179 -32.51 -3.67 -10.20
N THR A 180 -31.31 -3.59 -9.63
CA THR A 180 -30.31 -4.65 -9.82
C THR A 180 -30.61 -5.87 -8.93
N THR A 181 -30.69 -7.06 -9.53
CA THR A 181 -30.77 -8.39 -8.86
C THR A 181 -29.53 -8.75 -8.03
N ALA A 182 -28.58 -7.80 -7.91
CA ALA A 182 -27.39 -7.97 -7.10
C ALA A 182 -27.75 -8.27 -5.65
N THR A 183 -27.16 -9.33 -5.14
CA THR A 183 -27.40 -9.88 -3.82
C THR A 183 -26.40 -9.35 -2.79
N ILE A 184 -25.18 -9.08 -3.24
CA ILE A 184 -24.09 -8.49 -2.46
C ILE A 184 -23.83 -7.08 -2.99
N SER A 185 -23.65 -6.12 -2.09
CA SER A 185 -23.18 -4.77 -2.44
C SER A 185 -21.70 -4.67 -2.15
N LEU A 186 -20.91 -4.50 -3.21
CA LEU A 186 -19.50 -4.21 -3.14
C LEU A 186 -19.31 -2.72 -2.90
N THR A 187 -18.60 -2.37 -1.83
CA THR A 187 -18.29 -0.97 -1.53
C THR A 187 -17.01 -0.56 -2.20
N ASP A 188 -15.96 -1.38 -2.07
CA ASP A 188 -14.65 -1.04 -2.59
C ASP A 188 -13.74 -2.28 -2.67
N VAL A 189 -12.74 -2.22 -3.56
CA VAL A 189 -11.70 -3.23 -3.70
C VAL A 189 -10.34 -2.55 -3.73
N LEU A 190 -9.60 -2.72 -2.64
CA LEU A 190 -8.32 -2.07 -2.43
C LEU A 190 -7.23 -3.10 -2.62
N ILE A 191 -6.41 -2.93 -3.65
CA ILE A 191 -5.10 -3.58 -3.69
C ILE A 191 -4.29 -3.02 -2.51
N SER A 192 -3.84 -3.86 -1.56
CA SER A 192 -3.11 -3.47 -0.34
C SER A 192 -1.60 -3.69 -0.45
N GLU A 193 -1.17 -4.75 -1.15
CA GLU A 193 0.25 -5.02 -1.39
C GLU A 193 0.42 -5.76 -2.73
N VAL A 194 1.52 -5.48 -3.44
CA VAL A 194 1.96 -6.27 -4.60
C VAL A 194 3.34 -6.80 -4.26
N LYS A 195 3.47 -8.11 -4.06
CA LYS A 195 4.72 -8.77 -3.73
C LYS A 195 5.43 -9.18 -5.02
N LEU A 196 6.41 -8.37 -5.42
CA LEU A 196 7.35 -8.70 -6.49
C LEU A 196 8.48 -9.58 -5.95
N PRO A 197 9.05 -10.49 -6.76
CA PRO A 197 10.29 -11.18 -6.43
C PRO A 197 11.42 -10.18 -6.11
N ASP A 198 12.27 -10.51 -5.12
CA ASP A 198 13.29 -9.60 -4.59
C ASP A 198 14.24 -9.05 -5.66
N THR A 199 14.61 -9.90 -6.63
CA THR A 199 15.51 -9.53 -7.73
C THR A 199 14.95 -8.43 -8.60
N LEU A 200 13.65 -8.49 -8.92
CA LEU A 200 13.00 -7.49 -9.75
C LEU A 200 12.72 -6.22 -8.98
N ARG A 201 12.30 -6.32 -7.71
CA ARG A 201 12.11 -5.14 -6.85
C ARG A 201 13.38 -4.29 -6.81
N ALA A 202 14.53 -4.92 -6.56
CA ALA A 202 15.82 -4.23 -6.56
C ALA A 202 16.16 -3.63 -7.93
N ALA A 203 15.84 -4.31 -9.04
CA ALA A 203 16.08 -3.79 -10.38
C ALA A 203 15.19 -2.58 -10.72
N VAL A 204 13.91 -2.63 -10.33
CA VAL A 204 12.94 -1.55 -10.51
C VAL A 204 13.33 -0.34 -9.66
N GLU A 205 13.65 -0.54 -8.38
CA GLU A 205 14.16 0.50 -7.48
C GLU A 205 15.43 1.15 -8.04
N ARG A 206 16.39 0.35 -8.54
CA ARG A 206 17.60 0.86 -9.18
C ARG A 206 17.30 1.66 -10.44
N LYS A 207 16.36 1.23 -11.27
CA LYS A 207 15.92 1.96 -12.47
C LYS A 207 15.29 3.30 -12.10
N PHE A 208 14.40 3.33 -11.09
CA PHE A 208 13.80 4.57 -10.60
C PHE A 208 14.85 5.52 -10.04
N ALA A 209 15.75 5.03 -9.20
CA ALA A 209 16.86 5.83 -8.65
C ALA A 209 17.74 6.42 -9.77
N GLN A 210 18.04 5.64 -10.81
CA GLN A 210 18.82 6.12 -11.95
C GLN A 210 18.05 7.17 -12.77
N ALA A 211 16.74 6.99 -12.94
CA ALA A 211 15.90 7.94 -13.66
C ALA A 211 15.81 9.28 -12.91
N GLU A 212 15.63 9.25 -11.59
CA GLU A 212 15.67 10.45 -10.75
C GLU A 212 17.03 11.13 -10.79
N PHE A 213 18.13 10.37 -10.73
CA PHE A 213 19.48 10.90 -10.85
C PHE A 213 19.72 11.62 -12.20
N VAL A 214 19.24 11.03 -13.30
CA VAL A 214 19.34 11.66 -14.63
C VAL A 214 18.55 12.97 -14.68
N GLU A 215 17.37 13.00 -14.06
CA GLU A 215 16.52 14.18 -14.02
C GLU A 215 17.13 15.28 -13.14
N GLU A 216 17.67 14.94 -11.97
CA GLU A 216 18.43 15.85 -11.12
C GLU A 216 19.62 16.45 -11.88
N TYR A 217 20.39 15.61 -12.57
CA TYR A 217 21.54 16.07 -13.34
C TYR A 217 21.13 17.01 -14.48
N ARG A 218 19.99 16.76 -15.13
CA ARG A 218 19.42 17.66 -16.14
C ARG A 218 19.10 19.04 -15.56
N PHE A 219 18.46 19.09 -14.39
CA PHE A 219 18.19 20.35 -13.70
C PHE A 219 19.47 21.07 -13.29
N LYS A 220 20.50 20.32 -12.87
CA LYS A 220 21.81 20.89 -12.55
C LYS A 220 22.47 21.52 -13.76
N VAL A 221 22.54 20.81 -14.89
CA VAL A 221 23.08 21.35 -16.15
C VAL A 221 22.29 22.58 -16.61
N GLN A 222 20.96 22.54 -16.54
CA GLN A 222 20.12 23.68 -16.89
C GLN A 222 20.40 24.89 -15.98
N SER A 223 20.58 24.67 -14.68
CA SER A 223 20.90 25.74 -13.72
C SER A 223 22.27 26.37 -14.01
N GLU A 224 23.29 25.56 -14.28
CA GLU A 224 24.63 26.02 -14.66
C GLU A 224 24.60 26.81 -15.97
N MET A 225 23.80 26.39 -16.95
CA MET A 225 23.62 27.14 -18.20
C MET A 225 22.98 28.52 -17.94
N LEU A 226 21.95 28.58 -17.11
CA LEU A 226 21.32 29.85 -16.72
C LEU A 226 22.27 30.75 -15.93
N GLU A 227 23.10 30.17 -15.05
CA GLU A 227 24.10 30.92 -14.31
C GLU A 227 25.21 31.47 -15.22
N SER A 228 25.66 30.67 -16.20
CA SER A 228 26.61 31.11 -17.23
C SER A 228 26.05 32.27 -18.04
N GLN A 229 24.79 32.18 -18.49
CA GLN A 229 24.12 33.27 -19.21
C GLN A 229 24.00 34.52 -18.34
N ARG A 230 23.66 34.38 -17.05
CA ARG A 230 23.60 35.50 -16.10
C ARG A 230 24.96 36.20 -15.99
N LYS A 231 26.05 35.44 -15.83
CA LYS A 231 27.42 35.97 -15.74
C LYS A 231 27.86 36.64 -17.03
N GLU A 232 27.48 36.11 -18.20
CA GLU A 232 27.78 36.73 -19.49
C GLU A 232 27.08 38.08 -19.64
N VAL A 233 25.79 38.16 -19.31
CA VAL A 233 25.03 39.42 -19.31
C VAL A 233 25.63 40.43 -18.33
N GLU A 234 26.01 39.98 -17.12
CA GLU A 234 26.69 40.81 -16.12
C GLU A 234 28.04 41.35 -16.64
N ALA A 235 28.88 40.47 -17.21
CA ALA A 235 30.17 40.85 -17.77
C ALA A 235 30.02 41.80 -18.96
N ASN A 236 29.04 41.58 -19.83
CA ASN A 236 28.71 42.48 -20.93
C ASN A 236 28.23 43.84 -20.43
N GLY A 237 27.41 43.86 -19.37
CA GLY A 237 26.96 45.07 -18.69
C GLY A 237 28.12 45.86 -18.08
N ILE A 238 29.05 45.19 -17.39
CA ILE A 238 30.26 45.79 -16.82
C ILE A 238 31.16 46.34 -17.92
N ARG A 239 31.41 45.56 -19.00
CA ARG A 239 32.22 46.02 -20.14
C ARG A 239 31.62 47.28 -20.74
N ARG A 240 30.30 47.28 -20.99
CA ARG A 240 29.61 48.44 -21.58
C ARG A 240 29.65 49.65 -20.66
N PHE A 241 29.48 49.44 -19.35
CA PHE A 241 29.64 50.48 -18.34
C PHE A 241 31.06 51.07 -18.37
N GLN A 242 32.10 50.23 -18.43
CA GLN A 242 33.48 50.69 -18.53
C GLN A 242 33.75 51.46 -19.82
N GLU A 243 33.24 51.01 -20.97
CA GLU A 243 33.36 51.73 -22.26
C GLU A 243 32.73 53.12 -22.22
N ILE A 244 31.57 53.27 -21.56
CA ILE A 244 30.87 54.57 -21.44
C ILE A 244 31.57 55.49 -20.44
N VAL A 245 32.00 54.93 -19.31
CA VAL A 245 32.52 55.73 -18.19
C VAL A 245 33.99 56.10 -18.37
N THR A 246 34.85 55.21 -18.89
CA THR A 246 36.29 55.47 -19.09
C THR A 246 36.62 56.76 -19.87
N PRO A 247 35.99 57.08 -21.02
CA PRO A 247 36.25 58.34 -21.71
C PRO A 247 35.70 59.56 -20.97
N THR A 248 34.74 59.37 -20.05
CA THR A 248 34.17 60.42 -19.19
C THR A 248 35.01 60.64 -17.92
N ILE A 249 35.84 59.66 -17.54
CA ILE A 249 36.79 59.77 -16.42
C ILE A 249 37.96 60.65 -16.87
N SER A 250 37.89 61.94 -16.54
CA SER A 250 39.06 62.82 -16.55
C SER A 250 39.85 62.66 -15.24
N ASP A 251 41.16 62.89 -15.28
CA ASP A 251 42.01 62.94 -14.06
C ASP A 251 41.46 63.92 -13.02
N ALA A 252 40.79 64.99 -13.47
CA ALA A 252 40.12 65.94 -12.59
C ALA A 252 38.90 65.32 -11.87
N TYR A 253 38.11 64.49 -12.55
CA TYR A 253 36.97 63.79 -11.96
C TYR A 253 37.40 62.72 -10.95
N LEU A 254 38.47 61.95 -11.23
CA LEU A 254 39.03 61.00 -10.26
C LEU A 254 39.56 61.71 -9.00
N ARG A 255 40.26 62.83 -9.16
CA ARG A 255 40.72 63.65 -8.03
C ARG A 255 39.55 64.20 -7.23
N TRP A 256 38.54 64.74 -7.89
CA TRP A 256 37.34 65.26 -7.23
C TRP A 256 36.58 64.16 -6.48
N THR A 257 36.38 63.00 -7.10
CA THR A 257 35.73 61.83 -6.47
C THR A 257 36.56 61.28 -5.30
N GLY A 258 37.90 61.28 -5.42
CA GLY A 258 38.81 60.94 -4.32
C GLY A 258 38.70 61.91 -3.15
N ILE A 259 38.62 63.21 -3.42
CA ILE A 259 38.37 64.24 -2.39
C ILE A 259 36.99 64.02 -1.75
N GLU A 260 35.94 63.73 -2.52
CA GLU A 260 34.59 63.49 -2.01
C GLU A 260 34.52 62.22 -1.14
N ALA A 261 35.16 61.13 -1.56
CA ALA A 261 35.28 59.91 -0.76
C ALA A 261 36.03 60.18 0.55
N THR A 262 37.09 60.98 0.49
CA THR A 262 37.85 61.42 1.69
C THR A 262 37.00 62.30 2.60
N LEU A 263 36.19 63.20 2.05
CA LEU A 263 35.26 64.04 2.80
C LEU A 263 34.18 63.20 3.50
N LYS A 264 33.57 62.24 2.79
CA LYS A 264 32.60 61.29 3.35
C LYS A 264 33.22 60.40 4.44
N LEU A 265 34.47 59.98 4.26
CA LEU A 265 35.27 59.27 5.28
C LEU A 265 35.56 60.15 6.50
N ALA A 266 35.94 61.42 6.30
CA ALA A 266 36.20 62.38 7.37
C ALA A 266 34.93 62.77 8.16
N GLN A 267 33.77 62.75 7.51
CA GLN A 267 32.47 62.97 8.15
C GLN A 267 31.92 61.72 8.85
N SER A 268 32.51 60.53 8.62
CA SER A 268 32.09 59.31 9.32
C SER A 268 32.53 59.36 10.79
N PRO A 269 31.69 58.94 11.74
CA PRO A 269 31.93 59.15 13.17
C PRO A 269 33.04 58.28 13.79
N ASN A 270 33.74 57.45 13.00
CA ASN A 270 34.83 56.61 13.46
C ASN A 270 36.19 57.31 13.29
N SER A 271 36.99 57.38 14.36
CA SER A 271 38.34 57.96 14.36
C SER A 271 39.26 57.21 13.39
N LYS A 272 39.73 57.88 12.33
CA LYS A 272 40.65 57.32 11.34
C LYS A 272 41.72 58.33 10.96
N VAL A 273 42.98 57.88 10.96
CA VAL A 273 44.15 58.65 10.51
C VAL A 273 44.27 58.46 8.99
N VAL A 274 44.09 59.53 8.23
CA VAL A 274 44.20 59.53 6.76
C VAL A 274 45.58 60.07 6.38
N MET A 275 46.47 59.22 5.85
CA MET A 275 47.75 59.66 5.28
C MET A 275 47.60 59.90 3.77
N VAL A 276 47.85 61.14 3.36
CA VAL A 276 47.92 61.53 1.95
C VAL A 276 49.38 61.49 1.54
N GLY A 277 49.75 60.52 0.68
CA GLY A 277 51.12 60.35 0.19
C GLY A 277 51.52 61.41 -0.83
N ASN A 278 52.77 61.88 -0.80
CA ASN A 278 53.33 62.91 -1.67
C ASN A 278 53.77 62.40 -3.06
N GLY A 279 52.93 61.60 -3.73
CA GLY A 279 53.09 61.27 -5.16
C GLY A 279 52.25 62.22 -6.04
N PRO A 280 52.59 62.41 -7.33
CA PRO A 280 51.84 63.29 -8.22
C PRO A 280 50.41 62.75 -8.43
N GLY A 281 49.46 63.24 -7.63
CA GLY A 281 48.04 62.82 -7.65
C GLY A 281 47.30 62.91 -6.32
N GLY A 282 48.00 62.95 -5.17
CA GLY A 282 47.39 63.22 -3.86
C GLY A 282 46.26 62.26 -3.42
N ILE A 283 46.20 61.06 -4.00
CA ILE A 283 45.19 60.06 -3.65
C ILE A 283 45.56 59.49 -2.28
N PRO A 284 44.64 59.49 -1.29
CA PRO A 284 44.95 58.99 0.05
C PRO A 284 45.30 57.50 -0.01
N VAL A 285 46.41 57.14 0.63
CA VAL A 285 46.86 55.74 0.71
C VAL A 285 46.16 55.12 1.91
N ILE A 286 45.33 54.13 1.66
CA ILE A 286 44.77 53.30 2.73
C ILE A 286 45.89 52.39 3.21
N LEU A 287 46.61 52.82 4.25
CA LEU A 287 47.58 51.98 4.95
C LEU A 287 46.81 50.89 5.70
N ASN A 288 46.93 49.65 5.23
CA ASN A 288 46.46 48.47 5.95
C ASN A 288 47.33 48.27 7.21
N GLY A 289 47.01 48.98 8.28
CA GLY A 289 47.65 48.87 9.59
C GLY A 289 46.99 47.80 10.46
N PHE A 290 47.27 46.53 10.15
CA PHE A 290 47.32 45.47 11.16
C PHE A 290 48.67 44.78 11.01
N GLU A 291 49.38 44.62 12.11
CA GLU A 291 50.72 44.05 12.16
C GLU A 291 50.81 42.72 11.42
N SER A 292 51.89 42.59 10.65
CA SER A 292 52.48 41.30 10.34
C SER A 292 53.03 40.72 11.65
N GLN A 293 52.25 39.91 12.34
CA GLN A 293 52.79 39.00 13.33
C GLN A 293 53.74 38.04 12.60
N LYS A 294 55.01 38.11 12.94
CA LYS A 294 56.09 37.22 12.46
C LYS A 294 55.61 35.76 12.51
N PRO A 295 55.82 34.94 11.47
CA PRO A 295 55.52 33.52 11.57
C PRO A 295 56.50 32.91 12.58
N ALA A 296 56.01 32.59 13.78
CA ALA A 296 56.68 31.64 14.64
C ALA A 296 56.57 30.28 13.95
N THR A 297 57.72 29.75 13.52
CA THR A 297 57.87 28.36 13.10
C THR A 297 57.35 27.46 14.22
N VAL A 298 56.24 26.77 13.96
CA VAL A 298 55.90 25.51 14.61
C VAL A 298 55.94 24.45 13.53
N ALA A 299 56.75 23.43 13.79
CA ALA A 299 57.02 22.31 12.90
C ALA A 299 55.74 21.60 12.43
N ALA A 300 55.82 21.04 11.23
CA ALA A 300 54.75 20.35 10.52
C ALA A 300 54.08 19.24 11.35
N PRO A 301 52.75 19.13 11.27
CA PRO A 301 52.05 17.87 11.32
C PRO A 301 51.56 17.48 9.91
N GLU A 302 51.88 16.26 9.55
CA GLU A 302 51.24 15.52 8.46
C GLU A 302 49.71 15.53 8.59
N ALA A 303 49.05 15.56 7.42
CA ALA A 303 47.71 15.07 7.10
C ALA A 303 46.72 14.80 8.26
N ASP A 304 45.72 15.68 8.43
CA ASP A 304 44.31 15.28 8.34
C ASP A 304 43.37 16.51 8.25
N ALA A 305 42.13 16.27 7.78
CA ALA A 305 40.98 17.18 7.63
C ALA A 305 40.80 17.91 6.28
N ALA A 306 40.53 17.12 5.24
CA ALA A 306 39.80 17.56 4.05
C ALA A 306 38.30 17.73 4.37
N MET A 307 37.80 18.97 4.25
CA MET A 307 36.36 19.25 4.16
C MET A 307 35.88 18.85 2.76
N LYS A 308 35.12 17.76 2.71
CA LYS A 308 34.56 17.11 1.51
C LYS A 308 33.58 18.00 0.75
N ALA A 309 33.68 17.94 -0.59
CA ALA A 309 32.60 18.22 -1.52
C ALA A 309 31.42 17.24 -1.30
N PRO A 310 30.18 17.57 -1.69
CA PRO A 310 29.09 16.60 -1.66
C PRO A 310 29.35 15.53 -2.73
N GLU A 311 29.89 14.38 -2.31
CA GLU A 311 30.01 13.17 -3.11
C GLU A 311 28.67 12.42 -3.13
N THR A 312 28.18 12.16 -4.33
CA THR A 312 27.13 11.20 -4.65
C THR A 312 27.49 9.80 -4.12
N PRO A 313 26.56 9.04 -3.51
CA PRO A 313 26.87 7.70 -3.02
C PRO A 313 27.00 6.69 -4.18
N PRO A 314 27.98 5.77 -4.14
CA PRO A 314 28.08 4.65 -5.08
C PRO A 314 27.10 3.52 -4.73
N PRO A 315 26.71 2.66 -5.69
CA PRO A 315 25.81 1.53 -5.44
C PRO A 315 26.49 0.45 -4.57
N PRO A 316 25.73 -0.31 -3.75
CA PRO A 316 26.31 -1.25 -2.80
C PRO A 316 26.87 -2.50 -3.50
N ALA A 317 28.15 -2.78 -3.27
CA ALA A 317 28.79 -4.04 -3.62
C ALA A 317 28.84 -4.95 -2.37
N ILE A 318 28.41 -6.19 -2.56
CA ILE A 318 28.35 -7.27 -1.59
C ILE A 318 29.77 -7.76 -1.26
N GLN A 319 30.11 -7.91 0.02
CA GLN A 319 31.21 -8.77 0.49
C GLN A 319 30.79 -9.57 1.74
N PRO A 320 31.39 -10.77 1.95
CA PRO A 320 30.81 -11.82 2.77
C PRO A 320 31.09 -11.64 4.27
N GLN A 321 30.07 -11.85 5.10
CA GLN A 321 30.22 -11.87 6.56
C GLN A 321 30.94 -13.15 7.01
N ALA A 322 32.09 -12.96 7.65
CA ALA A 322 32.71 -13.95 8.51
C ALA A 322 32.00 -13.95 9.87
N ALA A 323 31.67 -15.15 10.35
CA ALA A 323 30.93 -15.39 11.57
C ALA A 323 31.77 -15.13 12.84
N GLU A 324 31.29 -14.27 13.73
CA GLU A 324 31.67 -14.31 15.15
C GLU A 324 30.59 -15.06 15.94
N ARG A 325 31.04 -16.14 16.58
CA ARG A 325 30.28 -16.96 17.51
C ARG A 325 30.16 -16.20 18.83
N ASN A 326 28.93 -16.04 19.32
CA ASN A 326 28.69 -15.89 20.76
C ASN A 326 27.97 -17.14 21.25
N GLU A 327 28.66 -17.86 22.13
CA GLU A 327 28.15 -19.01 22.86
C GLU A 327 27.08 -18.55 23.87
N THR A 328 25.85 -19.01 23.70
CA THR A 328 24.91 -19.19 24.82
C THR A 328 24.44 -20.62 24.85
N ALA A 329 24.57 -21.21 26.04
CA ALA A 329 24.39 -22.61 26.35
C ALA A 329 22.98 -23.12 26.04
N GLY A 330 22.92 -24.25 25.31
CA GLY A 330 21.74 -25.09 25.12
C GLY A 330 22.16 -26.56 25.07
N THR A 331 21.60 -27.35 25.99
CA THR A 331 21.78 -28.78 26.26
C THR A 331 21.77 -29.67 24.99
N PRO A 332 22.59 -30.76 24.92
CA PRO A 332 22.69 -31.57 23.69
C PRO A 332 21.58 -32.64 23.60
N VAL A 333 21.00 -32.76 22.40
CA VAL A 333 20.17 -33.91 21.95
C VAL A 333 21.03 -34.78 21.03
N PRO A 334 21.04 -36.12 21.15
CA PRO A 334 22.00 -36.97 20.46
C PRO A 334 21.61 -37.27 19.00
N VAL A 335 22.60 -37.28 18.11
CA VAL A 335 22.51 -37.71 16.71
C VAL A 335 22.67 -39.24 16.62
N PRO A 336 21.86 -39.97 15.83
CA PRO A 336 22.04 -41.41 15.63
C PRO A 336 23.10 -41.71 14.54
N ALA A 337 23.89 -42.75 14.79
CA ALA A 337 24.97 -43.24 13.93
C ALA A 337 24.50 -43.79 12.55
N PRO A 338 25.37 -43.80 11.51
CA PRO A 338 25.02 -44.33 10.20
C PRO A 338 25.00 -45.86 10.22
N ARG A 339 23.88 -46.46 9.79
CA ARG A 339 23.76 -47.91 9.63
C ARG A 339 24.48 -48.38 8.35
N ARG A 340 25.38 -49.35 8.56
CA ARG A 340 26.06 -50.15 7.54
C ARG A 340 25.05 -50.83 6.60
N GLY A 341 25.44 -50.92 5.33
CA GLY A 341 24.67 -51.52 4.25
C GLY A 341 24.30 -52.99 4.46
N SER A 342 23.26 -53.40 3.74
CA SER A 342 22.84 -54.79 3.52
C SER A 342 22.75 -55.05 2.01
N PRO A 343 23.02 -56.27 1.53
CA PRO A 343 23.47 -56.49 0.15
C PRO A 343 22.34 -56.71 -0.87
N ARG A 344 22.71 -56.38 -2.12
CA ARG A 344 22.12 -56.73 -3.42
C ARG A 344 21.10 -57.89 -3.41
N ARG A 345 19.90 -57.61 -3.93
CA ARG A 345 18.96 -58.62 -4.46
C ARG A 345 19.07 -58.64 -5.99
N ARG A 346 19.21 -59.85 -6.52
CA ARG A 346 19.46 -60.23 -7.92
C ARG A 346 18.43 -59.69 -8.90
N GLU A 347 18.91 -59.11 -10.00
CA GLU A 347 18.16 -58.90 -11.24
C GLU A 347 17.96 -60.23 -11.98
N VAL A 348 16.78 -60.42 -12.56
CA VAL A 348 16.40 -61.54 -13.43
C VAL A 348 16.41 -61.01 -14.89
N PRO A 349 16.89 -61.79 -15.88
CA PRO A 349 17.30 -61.25 -17.16
C PRO A 349 16.17 -61.09 -18.19
N VAL A 350 16.43 -60.09 -19.03
CA VAL A 350 15.92 -59.73 -20.36
C VAL A 350 15.47 -60.93 -21.22
N GLN A 351 14.28 -60.82 -21.80
CA GLN A 351 13.86 -61.61 -22.96
C GLN A 351 13.72 -60.69 -24.19
N ARG A 352 14.50 -61.00 -25.23
CA ARG A 352 14.48 -60.37 -26.55
C ARG A 352 13.37 -60.99 -27.41
N SER A 353 12.69 -60.16 -28.19
CA SER A 353 11.98 -60.57 -29.42
C SER A 353 12.37 -59.60 -30.53
N GLY A 354 12.71 -60.17 -31.69
CA GLY A 354 13.53 -59.62 -32.76
C GLY A 354 12.83 -58.77 -33.84
N PRO A 355 13.46 -58.60 -35.03
CA PRO A 355 13.36 -57.41 -35.87
C PRO A 355 12.48 -57.57 -37.13
N GLY A 356 12.04 -56.45 -37.71
CA GLY A 356 11.54 -56.30 -39.08
C GLY A 356 11.72 -54.84 -39.52
N VAL A 357 12.75 -54.51 -40.29
CA VAL A 357 12.82 -54.42 -41.77
C VAL A 357 11.94 -53.30 -42.36
N VAL A 358 12.66 -52.32 -42.93
CA VAL A 358 12.34 -51.10 -43.72
C VAL A 358 11.90 -51.52 -45.15
N PRO A 359 11.17 -50.73 -45.97
CA PRO A 359 11.19 -49.27 -46.15
C PRO A 359 9.94 -48.47 -45.81
#